data_AF-A0A484YZG8-F1
#
_entry.id   AF-A0A484YZG8-F1
#
_cell.length_a   1.000
_cell.length_b   1.000
_cell.length_c   1.000
_cell.angle_alpha   90.00
_cell.angle_beta   90.00
_cell.angle_gamma   90.00
#
_symmetry.space_group_name_H-M   'P 1'
#
loop_
_entity.id
_entity.type
_entity.pdbx_description
1 polymer ?
#
loop_
_entity_poly.entity_id
_entity_poly.type
_entity_poly.pdbx_seq_one_letter_code
_entity_poly.pdbx_strand_id
1 'polypeptide(L)'
;MSGSLRILTEELPAEKHDHVDLVMSNGKVLRYTDPRRFGAWLWTKELEGHSALAHLGPEPLSEAFNADYLRAKCAKKKAPIKPWLMDNKLVVGVGNIYASESLFAAGIHPDRLASSLSAQECELLVRVIKAVLLRSIEQGGTTLKDFLQSDGKPGYFAQELQVYGRKGEPCRVCGTPIIATKHAQRATFYCRQCQK
;
A
#
# COMPACT_ATOMS: atom_id res chain seq x y z
N MET A 1 9.61 4.63 -2.69
CA MET A 1 8.35 5.39 -2.89
C MET A 1 8.35 6.20 -4.19
N SER A 2 9.50 6.53 -4.81
CA SER A 2 9.57 7.42 -6.00
C SER A 2 10.10 6.75 -7.27
N GLY A 3 10.41 5.45 -7.21
CA GLY A 3 10.81 4.71 -8.40
C GLY A 3 9.63 4.52 -9.33
N SER A 4 9.83 4.74 -10.63
CA SER A 4 8.84 4.49 -11.68
C SER A 4 9.48 3.75 -12.86
N LEU A 5 8.64 3.02 -13.59
CA LEU A 5 9.01 2.33 -14.82
C LEU A 5 8.16 2.88 -15.97
N ARG A 6 8.81 3.21 -17.09
CA ARG A 6 8.14 3.70 -18.30
C ARG A 6 8.63 2.94 -19.53
N ILE A 7 7.73 2.71 -20.48
CA ILE A 7 8.08 2.19 -21.81
C ILE A 7 8.25 3.38 -22.75
N LEU A 8 9.45 3.58 -23.26
CA LEU A 8 9.75 4.56 -24.31
C LEU A 8 9.59 3.89 -25.67
N THR A 9 9.02 4.62 -26.64
CA THR A 9 8.81 4.13 -28.02
C THR A 9 10.10 4.08 -28.83
N GLU A 10 11.10 4.86 -28.41
CA GLU A 10 12.42 4.97 -29.01
C GLU A 10 13.45 5.32 -27.93
N GLU A 11 14.74 5.27 -28.28
CA GLU A 11 15.83 5.63 -27.39
C GLU A 11 15.92 7.15 -27.25
N LEU A 12 15.42 7.67 -26.12
CA LEU A 12 15.53 9.09 -25.77
C LEU A 12 16.73 9.34 -24.86
N PRO A 13 17.35 10.53 -24.88
CA PRO A 13 18.40 10.89 -23.91
C PRO A 13 17.95 10.67 -22.46
N ALA A 14 18.86 10.19 -21.61
CA ALA A 14 18.59 9.99 -20.19
C ALA A 14 18.53 11.34 -19.44
N GLU A 15 17.54 11.47 -18.56
CA GLU A 15 17.42 12.61 -17.64
C GLU A 15 18.16 12.33 -16.32
N LYS A 16 18.30 13.36 -15.48
CA LYS A 16 19.08 13.34 -14.21
C LYS A 16 18.78 12.15 -13.27
N HIS A 17 17.56 11.62 -13.32
CA HIS A 17 17.11 10.57 -12.40
C HIS A 17 16.81 9.23 -13.09
N ASP A 18 17.16 9.11 -14.37
CA ASP A 18 17.07 7.86 -15.13
C ASP A 18 18.33 7.03 -14.86
N HIS A 19 18.17 5.92 -14.14
CA HIS A 19 19.31 5.15 -13.62
C HIS A 19 19.54 3.82 -14.33
N VAL A 20 18.50 3.23 -14.92
CA VAL A 20 18.60 1.94 -15.63
C VAL A 20 17.73 1.96 -16.88
N ASP A 21 18.31 1.58 -18.01
CA ASP A 21 17.59 1.30 -19.26
C ASP A 21 17.76 -0.16 -19.67
N LEU A 22 16.64 -0.79 -20.01
CA LEU A 22 16.61 -2.09 -20.67
C LEU A 22 16.18 -1.88 -22.13
N VAL A 23 17.15 -1.87 -23.04
CA VAL A 23 16.91 -1.69 -24.49
C VAL A 23 16.44 -3.01 -25.09
N MET A 24 15.25 -3.00 -25.69
CA MET A 24 14.61 -4.18 -26.26
C MET A 24 14.90 -4.28 -27.76
N SER A 25 14.88 -5.50 -28.31
CA SER A 25 15.14 -5.77 -29.74
C SER A 25 14.14 -5.12 -30.70
N ASN A 26 12.98 -4.68 -30.21
CA ASN A 26 11.96 -3.97 -30.97
C ASN A 26 12.15 -2.44 -30.99
N GLY A 27 13.29 -1.94 -30.50
CA GLY A 27 13.62 -0.51 -30.45
C GLY A 27 13.00 0.26 -29.27
N LYS A 28 12.17 -0.38 -28.45
CA LYS A 28 11.62 0.23 -27.23
C LYS A 28 12.59 0.12 -26.07
N VAL A 29 12.42 1.00 -25.08
CA VAL A 29 13.25 1.02 -23.86
C VAL A 29 12.37 0.94 -22.63
N LEU A 30 12.64 -0.01 -21.74
CA LEU A 30 12.12 0.03 -20.37
C LEU A 30 13.08 0.85 -19.52
N ARG A 31 12.62 2.03 -19.09
CA ARG A 31 13.43 2.97 -18.31
C ARG A 31 12.98 3.02 -16.87
N TYR A 32 13.94 2.94 -15.96
CA TYR A 32 13.75 3.10 -14.52
C TYR A 32 14.28 4.44 -14.03
N THR A 33 13.38 5.23 -13.46
CA THR A 33 13.65 6.54 -12.90
C THR A 33 13.46 6.49 -11.39
N ASP A 34 14.43 6.93 -10.59
CA ASP A 34 14.26 7.02 -9.13
C ASP A 34 15.03 8.20 -8.51
N PRO A 35 14.36 9.34 -8.29
CA PRO A 35 15.00 10.52 -7.72
C PRO A 35 15.67 10.29 -6.37
N ARG A 36 15.18 9.33 -5.57
CA ARG A 36 15.69 9.04 -4.22
C ARG A 36 16.62 7.86 -4.15
N ARG A 37 16.74 7.07 -5.22
CA ARG A 37 17.60 5.86 -5.31
C ARG A 37 17.36 4.87 -4.16
N PHE A 38 16.08 4.64 -3.83
CA PHE A 38 15.65 3.70 -2.80
C PHE A 38 15.12 2.38 -3.38
N GLY A 39 14.81 2.31 -4.68
CA GLY A 39 14.54 1.02 -5.31
C GLY A 39 15.81 0.23 -5.60
N ALA A 40 15.63 -0.98 -6.12
CA ALA A 40 16.72 -1.92 -6.35
C ALA A 40 16.48 -2.71 -7.63
N TRP A 41 17.57 -3.06 -8.30
CA TRP A 41 17.63 -4.01 -9.39
C TRP A 41 18.54 -5.14 -8.95
N LEU A 42 17.96 -6.34 -8.79
CA LEU A 42 18.67 -7.51 -8.27
C LEU A 42 18.47 -8.65 -9.27
N TRP A 43 19.56 -9.36 -9.57
CA TRP A 43 19.53 -10.55 -10.40
C TRP A 43 19.66 -11.79 -9.53
N THR A 44 18.81 -12.79 -9.78
CA THR A 44 18.90 -14.11 -9.17
C THR A 44 18.59 -15.17 -10.22
N LYS A 45 19.17 -16.37 -10.06
CA LYS A 45 18.83 -17.53 -10.89
C LYS A 45 17.52 -18.17 -10.45
N GLU A 46 17.31 -18.27 -9.14
CA GLU A 46 16.13 -18.87 -8.52
C GLU A 46 15.43 -17.85 -7.62
N LEU A 47 14.10 -17.81 -7.67
CA LEU A 47 13.29 -16.93 -6.81
C LEU A 47 13.09 -17.50 -5.41
N GLU A 48 13.01 -18.83 -5.32
CA GLU A 48 12.78 -19.54 -4.07
C GLU A 48 13.95 -19.31 -3.10
N GLY A 49 13.62 -18.91 -1.87
CA GLY A 49 14.63 -18.61 -0.84
C GLY A 49 15.39 -17.29 -1.04
N HIS A 50 15.10 -16.51 -2.09
CA HIS A 50 15.76 -15.21 -2.29
C HIS A 50 15.50 -14.30 -1.10
N SER A 51 16.56 -13.71 -0.52
CA SER A 51 16.49 -12.98 0.77
C SER A 51 15.49 -11.82 0.77
N ALA A 52 15.32 -11.15 -0.38
CA ALA A 52 14.35 -10.07 -0.54
C ALA A 52 12.86 -10.54 -0.53
N LEU A 53 12.60 -11.83 -0.78
CA LEU A 53 11.25 -12.37 -0.99
C LEU A 53 10.86 -13.44 0.04
N ALA A 54 11.82 -14.22 0.55
CA ALA A 54 11.55 -15.43 1.36
C ALA A 54 10.82 -15.16 2.69
N HIS A 55 10.83 -13.92 3.18
CA HIS A 55 10.22 -13.53 4.45
C HIS A 55 8.85 -12.84 4.28
N LEU A 56 8.37 -12.71 3.05
CA LEU A 56 7.11 -12.04 2.74
C LEU A 56 5.92 -12.88 3.18
N GLY A 57 4.87 -12.20 3.67
CA GLY A 57 3.56 -12.77 3.95
C GLY A 57 2.76 -13.03 2.67
N PRO A 58 1.53 -13.54 2.80
CA PRO A 58 0.67 -13.82 1.66
C PRO A 58 0.30 -12.55 0.88
N GLU A 59 0.02 -12.75 -0.41
CA GLU A 59 -0.61 -11.75 -1.27
C GLU A 59 -2.03 -11.43 -0.75
N PRO A 60 -2.40 -10.15 -0.58
CA PRO A 60 -3.65 -9.76 0.06
C PRO A 60 -4.89 -10.17 -0.73
N LEU A 61 -4.77 -10.35 -2.05
CA LEU A 61 -5.88 -10.77 -2.92
C LEU A 61 -6.00 -12.29 -3.08
N SER A 62 -5.06 -13.05 -2.51
CA SER A 62 -5.10 -14.51 -2.54
C SER A 62 -6.04 -15.09 -1.47
N GLU A 63 -6.37 -16.37 -1.60
CA GLU A 63 -7.10 -17.13 -0.58
C GLU A 63 -6.28 -17.38 0.70
N ALA A 64 -4.95 -17.31 0.61
CA ALA A 64 -4.06 -17.44 1.76
C ALA A 64 -4.20 -16.27 2.75
N PHE A 65 -4.63 -15.10 2.29
CA PHE A 65 -5.01 -13.98 3.15
C PHE A 65 -6.51 -14.03 3.46
N ASN A 66 -6.86 -14.68 4.58
CA ASN A 66 -8.23 -14.85 5.06
C ASN A 66 -8.38 -14.48 6.56
N ALA A 67 -9.62 -14.49 7.04
CA ALA A 67 -9.96 -14.07 8.41
C ALA A 67 -9.25 -14.91 9.48
N ASP A 68 -9.19 -16.24 9.28
CA ASP A 68 -8.55 -17.16 10.22
C ASP A 68 -7.04 -16.92 10.30
N TYR A 69 -6.39 -16.71 9.14
CA TYR A 69 -4.99 -16.33 9.06
C TYR A 69 -4.72 -15.03 9.84
N LEU A 70 -5.49 -13.97 9.56
CA LEU A 70 -5.29 -12.67 10.21
C LEU A 70 -5.50 -12.77 11.72
N ARG A 71 -6.56 -13.45 12.15
CA ARG A 71 -6.87 -13.67 13.56
C ARG A 71 -5.74 -14.42 14.27
N ALA A 72 -5.23 -15.50 13.68
CA ALA A 72 -4.13 -16.27 14.24
C ALA A 72 -2.85 -15.42 14.39
N LYS A 73 -2.53 -14.60 13.38
CA LYS A 73 -1.36 -13.70 13.41
C LYS A 73 -1.53 -12.54 14.40
N CYS A 74 -2.75 -12.08 14.63
CA CYS A 74 -3.05 -10.99 15.56
C CYS A 74 -3.11 -11.44 17.03
N ALA A 75 -3.52 -12.67 17.32
CA ALA A 75 -3.84 -13.14 18.67
C ALA A 75 -2.77 -12.87 19.76
N LYS A 76 -1.48 -12.93 19.41
CA LYS A 76 -0.36 -12.68 20.34
C LYS A 76 0.35 -11.34 20.11
N LYS A 77 -0.13 -10.52 19.18
CA LYS A 77 0.55 -9.29 18.76
C LYS A 77 0.13 -8.11 19.65
N LYS A 78 1.08 -7.64 20.47
CA LYS A 78 0.91 -6.47 21.37
C LYS A 78 1.18 -5.11 20.68
N ALA A 79 1.20 -5.07 19.36
CA ALA A 79 1.40 -3.85 18.59
C ALA A 79 0.06 -3.29 18.11
N PRO A 80 -0.05 -1.98 17.86
CA PRO A 80 -1.20 -1.40 17.19
C PRO A 80 -1.46 -2.06 15.82
N ILE A 81 -2.72 -2.16 15.42
CA ILE A 81 -3.12 -2.86 14.19
C ILE A 81 -2.56 -2.18 12.94
N LYS A 82 -2.52 -0.84 12.90
CA LYS A 82 -2.04 -0.11 11.72
C LYS A 82 -0.59 -0.42 11.34
N PRO A 83 0.42 -0.29 12.22
CA PRO A 83 1.79 -0.68 11.89
C PRO A 83 1.91 -2.19 11.64
N TRP A 84 1.04 -3.02 12.23
CA TRP A 84 1.04 -4.46 11.96
C TRP A 84 0.58 -4.81 10.55
N LEU A 85 -0.47 -4.15 10.04
CA LEU A 85 -0.92 -4.28 8.64
C LEU A 85 0.15 -3.85 7.63
N MET A 86 1.05 -2.96 8.03
CA MET A 86 2.13 -2.47 7.17
C MET A 86 3.41 -3.33 7.26
N ASP A 87 3.41 -4.37 8.08
CA ASP A 87 4.51 -5.33 8.15
C ASP A 87 4.34 -6.36 7.04
N ASN A 88 5.26 -6.34 6.07
CA ASN A 88 5.23 -7.27 4.93
C ASN A 88 5.33 -8.74 5.35
N LYS A 89 5.72 -9.06 6.59
CA LYS A 89 5.67 -10.44 7.13
C LYS A 89 4.25 -10.89 7.47
N LEU A 90 3.34 -9.95 7.73
CA LEU A 90 1.92 -10.25 7.94
C LEU A 90 1.20 -10.39 6.60
N VAL A 91 1.30 -9.39 5.74
CA VAL A 91 0.63 -9.31 4.44
C VAL A 91 1.37 -8.29 3.58
N VAL A 92 1.61 -8.62 2.32
CA VAL A 92 2.31 -7.71 1.40
C VAL A 92 1.35 -6.69 0.78
N GLY A 93 1.89 -5.64 0.16
CA GLY A 93 1.12 -4.68 -0.64
C GLY A 93 0.29 -3.66 0.15
N VAL A 94 0.05 -3.86 1.46
CA VAL A 94 -0.72 -2.94 2.30
C VAL A 94 0.16 -1.78 2.80
N GLY A 95 0.32 -0.78 1.95
CA GLY A 95 1.06 0.45 2.25
C GLY A 95 0.35 1.44 3.19
N ASN A 96 0.98 2.59 3.43
CA ASN A 96 0.47 3.60 4.38
C ASN A 96 -0.93 4.12 4.03
N ILE A 97 -1.24 4.24 2.74
CA ILE A 97 -2.53 4.69 2.23
C ILE A 97 -3.59 3.65 2.54
N TYR A 98 -3.42 2.44 1.99
CA TYR A 98 -4.41 1.38 2.10
C TYR A 98 -4.60 0.87 3.53
N ALA A 99 -3.58 0.93 4.39
CA ALA A 99 -3.74 0.63 5.81
C ALA A 99 -4.73 1.62 6.48
N SER A 100 -4.57 2.92 6.26
CA SER A 100 -5.48 3.94 6.80
C SER A 100 -6.89 3.83 6.23
N GLU A 101 -7.01 3.66 4.91
CA GLU A 101 -8.30 3.53 4.23
C GLU A 101 -9.06 2.25 4.64
N SER A 102 -8.37 1.12 4.75
CA SER A 102 -8.99 -0.15 5.16
C SER A 102 -9.45 -0.11 6.61
N LEU A 103 -8.66 0.49 7.52
CA LEU A 103 -9.06 0.64 8.92
C LEU A 103 -10.26 1.59 9.07
N PHE A 104 -10.32 2.65 8.26
CA PHE A 104 -11.50 3.52 8.22
C PHE A 104 -12.73 2.77 7.72
N ALA A 105 -12.62 2.04 6.60
CA ALA A 105 -13.71 1.26 6.04
C ALA A 105 -14.19 0.14 6.98
N ALA A 106 -13.30 -0.43 7.79
CA ALA A 106 -13.64 -1.41 8.83
C ALA A 106 -14.15 -0.79 10.14
N GLY A 107 -14.06 0.53 10.32
CA GLY A 107 -14.41 1.19 11.57
C GLY A 107 -13.48 0.85 12.75
N ILE A 108 -12.23 0.47 12.48
CA ILE A 108 -11.25 0.05 13.50
C ILE A 108 -10.27 1.18 13.75
N HIS A 109 -10.07 1.56 15.02
CA HIS A 109 -9.09 2.59 15.37
C HIS A 109 -7.65 2.11 15.12
N PRO A 110 -6.78 2.93 14.50
CA PRO A 110 -5.43 2.49 14.12
C PRO A 110 -4.54 2.09 15.30
N ASP A 111 -4.78 2.70 16.47
CA ASP A 111 -4.01 2.46 17.70
C ASP A 111 -4.47 1.21 18.46
N ARG A 112 -5.60 0.58 18.06
CA ARG A 112 -6.07 -0.63 18.74
C ARG A 112 -5.05 -1.74 18.64
N LEU A 113 -4.87 -2.45 19.74
CA LEU A 113 -3.99 -3.62 19.77
C LEU A 113 -4.50 -4.65 18.76
N ALA A 114 -3.61 -5.16 17.92
CA ALA A 114 -3.94 -6.20 16.96
C ALA A 114 -4.59 -7.42 17.65
N SER A 115 -4.08 -7.80 18.82
CA SER A 115 -4.64 -8.89 19.63
C SER A 115 -6.03 -8.61 20.22
N SER A 116 -6.51 -7.36 20.18
CA SER A 116 -7.84 -6.98 20.69
C SER A 116 -8.96 -7.14 19.66
N LEU A 117 -8.64 -7.45 18.39
CA LEU A 117 -9.64 -7.60 17.34
C LEU A 117 -10.47 -8.86 17.56
N SER A 118 -11.79 -8.72 17.44
CA SER A 118 -12.72 -9.85 17.44
C SER A 118 -12.63 -10.65 16.13
N ALA A 119 -13.24 -11.83 16.11
CA ALA A 119 -13.30 -12.64 14.88
C ALA A 119 -14.03 -11.89 13.75
N GLN A 120 -15.14 -11.23 14.08
CA GLN A 120 -15.94 -10.43 13.13
C GLN A 120 -15.16 -9.22 12.62
N GLU A 121 -14.36 -8.57 13.47
CA GLU A 121 -13.51 -7.46 13.06
C GLU A 121 -12.40 -7.92 12.11
N CYS A 122 -11.77 -9.07 12.37
CA CYS A 122 -10.78 -9.65 11.46
C CYS A 122 -11.39 -10.02 10.10
N GLU A 123 -12.59 -10.62 10.09
CA GLU A 123 -13.31 -10.96 8.86
C GLU A 123 -13.65 -9.71 8.03
N LEU A 124 -14.23 -8.70 8.69
CA LEU A 124 -14.54 -7.42 8.07
C LEU A 124 -13.27 -6.77 7.51
N LEU A 125 -12.19 -6.73 8.30
CA LEU A 125 -10.93 -6.11 7.92
C LEU A 125 -10.31 -6.76 6.68
N VAL A 126 -10.27 -8.09 6.61
CA VAL A 126 -9.77 -8.79 5.41
C VAL A 126 -10.61 -8.44 4.18
N ARG A 127 -11.94 -8.48 4.31
CA ARG A 127 -12.86 -8.16 3.22
C ARG A 127 -12.65 -6.72 2.71
N VAL A 128 -12.54 -5.75 3.60
CA VAL A 128 -12.32 -4.35 3.18
C VAL A 128 -10.92 -4.12 2.62
N ILE A 129 -9.88 -4.79 3.12
CA ILE A 129 -8.53 -4.71 2.53
C ILE A 129 -8.59 -5.17 1.07
N LYS A 130 -9.21 -6.34 0.81
CA LYS A 130 -9.38 -6.85 -0.55
C LYS A 130 -10.16 -5.86 -1.42
N ALA A 131 -11.28 -5.34 -0.94
CA ALA A 131 -12.10 -4.39 -1.67
C ALA A 131 -11.38 -3.07 -2.00
N VAL A 132 -10.66 -2.49 -1.03
CA VAL A 132 -9.88 -1.25 -1.20
C VAL A 132 -8.77 -1.45 -2.22
N LEU A 133 -8.04 -2.57 -2.16
CA LEU A 133 -6.97 -2.87 -3.10
C LEU A 133 -7.49 -3.13 -4.51
N LEU A 134 -8.57 -3.91 -4.67
CA LEU A 134 -9.21 -4.16 -5.98
C LEU A 134 -9.68 -2.85 -6.62
N ARG A 135 -10.38 -2.01 -5.86
CA ARG A 135 -10.84 -0.71 -6.34
C ARG A 135 -9.68 0.20 -6.74
N SER A 136 -8.57 0.14 -6.00
CA SER A 136 -7.37 0.89 -6.37
C SER A 136 -6.72 0.37 -7.65
N ILE A 137 -6.67 -0.95 -7.85
CA ILE A 137 -6.15 -1.57 -9.08
C ILE A 137 -7.01 -1.18 -10.28
N GLU A 138 -8.35 -1.24 -10.16
CA GLU A 138 -9.29 -0.83 -11.21
C GLU A 138 -9.11 0.63 -11.65
N GLN A 139 -8.72 1.50 -10.72
CA GLN A 139 -8.46 2.93 -10.99
C GLN A 139 -7.02 3.25 -11.35
N GLY A 140 -6.19 2.21 -11.53
CA GLY A 140 -4.78 2.33 -11.90
C GLY A 140 -3.90 2.93 -10.80
N GLY A 141 -4.28 2.73 -9.54
CA GLY A 141 -3.52 3.11 -8.35
C GLY A 141 -3.76 4.53 -7.85
N THR A 142 -3.01 4.90 -6.80
CA THR A 142 -3.06 6.24 -6.20
C THR A 142 -1.89 7.10 -6.67
N THR A 143 -2.14 8.12 -7.48
CA THR A 143 -1.12 9.15 -7.77
C THR A 143 -1.20 10.26 -6.74
N LEU A 144 -0.20 10.34 -5.85
CA LEU A 144 -0.09 11.42 -4.86
C LEU A 144 0.89 12.53 -5.27
N LYS A 145 2.04 12.17 -5.85
CA LYS A 145 3.08 13.13 -6.29
C LYS A 145 3.77 12.66 -7.56
N ASP A 146 4.47 11.53 -7.49
CA ASP A 146 5.39 11.10 -8.56
C ASP A 146 5.05 9.72 -9.17
N PHE A 147 3.94 9.10 -8.73
CA PHE A 147 3.52 7.81 -9.28
C PHE A 147 2.74 8.03 -10.58
N LEU A 148 3.32 7.59 -11.69
CA LEU A 148 2.67 7.53 -12.99
C LEU A 148 2.50 6.06 -13.38
N GLN A 149 1.43 5.77 -14.12
CA GLN A 149 1.26 4.48 -14.78
C GLN A 149 2.36 4.27 -15.82
N SER A 150 2.49 3.03 -16.30
CA SER A 150 3.46 2.67 -17.33
C SER A 150 3.26 3.42 -18.66
N ASP A 151 2.07 3.97 -18.90
CA ASP A 151 1.75 4.84 -20.05
C ASP A 151 1.96 6.35 -19.75
N GLY A 152 2.46 6.69 -18.56
CA GLY A 152 2.72 8.05 -18.11
C GLY A 152 1.53 8.79 -17.51
N LYS A 153 0.35 8.17 -17.39
CA LYS A 153 -0.84 8.84 -16.83
C LYS A 153 -0.94 8.75 -15.31
N PRO A 154 -1.56 9.73 -14.63
CA PRO A 154 -1.86 9.63 -13.20
C PRO A 154 -2.98 8.60 -12.94
N GLY A 155 -2.87 7.83 -11.86
CA GLY A 155 -3.95 7.00 -11.31
C GLY A 155 -4.98 7.85 -10.56
N TYR A 156 -6.25 7.46 -10.64
CA TYR A 156 -7.39 8.29 -10.21
C TYR A 156 -7.85 8.05 -8.77
N PHE A 157 -7.29 7.05 -8.07
CA PHE A 157 -7.75 6.65 -6.73
C PHE A 157 -7.61 7.74 -5.66
N ALA A 158 -6.77 8.75 -5.88
CA ALA A 158 -6.58 9.86 -4.94
C ALA A 158 -7.90 10.63 -4.64
N GLN A 159 -8.85 10.66 -5.58
CA GLN A 159 -10.11 11.38 -5.43
C GLN A 159 -11.09 10.69 -4.46
N GLU A 160 -10.90 9.39 -4.24
CA GLU A 160 -11.79 8.55 -3.43
C GLU A 160 -11.29 8.31 -2.01
N LEU A 161 -10.13 8.85 -1.65
CA LEU A 161 -9.57 8.71 -0.31
C LEU A 161 -10.54 9.27 0.73
N GLN A 162 -10.84 8.45 1.74
CA GLN A 162 -11.76 8.80 2.81
C GLN A 162 -11.05 9.50 3.95
N VAL A 163 -9.81 9.12 4.25
CA VAL A 163 -9.05 9.70 5.38
C VAL A 163 -7.63 10.09 5.01
N TYR A 164 -6.97 9.38 4.10
CA TYR A 164 -5.55 9.57 3.85
C TYR A 164 -5.26 10.95 3.24
N GLY A 165 -4.35 11.71 3.87
CA GLY A 165 -3.99 13.06 3.41
C GLY A 165 -5.03 14.14 3.75
N ARG A 166 -6.18 13.78 4.31
CA ARG A 166 -7.33 14.66 4.54
C ARG A 166 -7.37 15.29 5.93
N LYS A 167 -6.22 15.49 6.59
CA LYS A 167 -6.15 16.03 7.97
C LYS A 167 -6.92 17.35 8.08
N GLY A 168 -7.85 17.42 9.02
CA GLY A 168 -8.67 18.61 9.28
C GLY A 168 -9.90 18.73 8.39
N GLU A 169 -9.98 17.98 7.29
CA GLU A 169 -11.19 17.95 6.46
C GLU A 169 -12.32 17.15 7.14
N PRO A 170 -13.58 17.44 6.83
CA PRO A 170 -14.71 16.67 7.35
C PRO A 170 -14.66 15.22 6.85
N CYS A 171 -14.91 14.29 7.77
CA CYS A 171 -15.18 12.89 7.45
C CYS A 171 -16.36 12.81 6.49
N ARG A 172 -16.22 12.04 5.39
CA ARG A 172 -17.28 11.89 4.37
C ARG A 172 -18.50 11.12 4.88
N VAL A 173 -18.41 10.47 6.04
CA VAL A 173 -19.50 9.71 6.67
C VAL A 173 -20.20 10.50 7.76
N CYS A 174 -19.45 11.15 8.67
CA CYS A 174 -20.02 11.75 9.88
C CYS A 174 -19.69 13.24 10.08
N GLY A 175 -18.95 13.87 9.16
CA GLY A 175 -18.56 15.27 9.26
C GLY A 175 -17.46 15.61 10.27
N THR A 176 -17.11 14.71 11.20
CA THR A 176 -16.02 14.95 12.17
C THR A 176 -14.69 15.19 11.45
N PRO A 177 -13.90 16.19 11.84
CA PRO A 177 -12.60 16.42 11.24
C PRO A 177 -11.67 15.21 11.34
N ILE A 178 -11.02 14.86 10.23
CA ILE A 178 -10.03 13.77 10.19
C ILE A 178 -8.80 14.14 10.99
N ILE A 179 -8.34 13.20 11.83
CA ILE A 179 -7.15 13.36 12.66
C ILE A 179 -5.95 12.75 11.95
N ALA A 180 -4.79 13.38 12.13
CA ALA A 180 -3.51 12.81 11.75
C ALA A 180 -2.61 12.61 12.97
N THR A 181 -2.11 11.39 13.13
CA THR A 181 -1.11 10.99 14.14
C THR A 181 0.10 10.33 13.46
N LYS A 182 1.03 9.75 14.21
CA LYS A 182 2.20 9.04 13.69
C LYS A 182 2.36 7.67 14.35
N HIS A 183 2.60 6.66 13.52
CA HIS A 183 3.06 5.33 13.94
C HIS A 183 4.41 5.07 13.29
N ALA A 184 5.45 4.78 14.07
CA ALA A 184 6.79 4.48 13.55
C ALA A 184 7.26 5.50 12.47
N GLN A 185 7.13 6.79 12.78
CA GLN A 185 7.43 7.93 11.88
C GLN A 185 6.58 8.01 10.59
N ARG A 186 5.55 7.19 10.43
CA ARG A 186 4.60 7.26 9.31
C ARG A 186 3.30 7.94 9.72
N ALA A 187 2.89 8.92 8.92
CA ALA A 187 1.61 9.60 9.11
C ALA A 187 0.45 8.59 9.06
N THR A 188 -0.51 8.74 9.96
CA THR A 188 -1.69 7.89 10.08
C THR A 188 -2.90 8.79 10.16
N PHE A 189 -3.90 8.53 9.32
CA PHE A 189 -5.13 9.31 9.24
C PHE A 189 -6.32 8.45 9.62
N TYR A 190 -7.25 9.01 10.41
CA TYR A 190 -8.43 8.30 10.88
C TYR A 190 -9.53 9.27 11.33
N CYS A 191 -10.77 8.77 11.45
CA CYS A 191 -11.89 9.49 12.02
C CYS A 191 -12.20 8.97 13.43
N ARG A 192 -12.06 9.82 14.46
CA ARG A 192 -12.33 9.45 15.86
C ARG A 192 -13.77 9.03 16.17
N GLN A 193 -14.72 9.33 15.30
CA GLN A 193 -16.13 8.99 15.49
C GLN A 193 -16.49 7.69 14.77
N CYS A 194 -16.00 7.49 13.54
CA CYS A 194 -16.28 6.27 12.78
C CYS A 194 -15.42 5.07 13.23
N GLN A 195 -14.28 5.30 13.89
CA GLN A 195 -13.33 4.25 14.24
C GLN A 195 -13.18 4.10 15.76
N LYS A 196 -13.29 2.87 16.24
CA LYS A 196 -13.21 2.51 17.68
C LYS A 196 -12.07 1.56 17.97
#